data_AF-A0A9P5TSJ4-F1
#
_entry.id   AF-A0A9P5TSJ4-F1
#
_cell.length_a   1.000
_cell.length_b   1.000
_cell.length_c   1.000
_cell.angle_alpha   90.00
_cell.angle_beta   90.00
_cell.angle_gamma   90.00
#
_symmetry.space_group_name_H-M   'P 1'
#
loop_
_entity.id
_entity.type
_entity.pdbx_description
1 polymer ?
#
loop_
_entity_poly.entity_id
_entity_poly.type
_entity_poly.pdbx_seq_one_letter_code
_entity_poly.pdbx_strand_id
1 'polypeptide(L)'
;MRSTDSVESQLARDDDPRLPQDLERSIFEIAALEWPAKDACRLFLVAKRVYNWTRPFLFEVFVQYLHGPYFPNFKEYPALKLEDVGKFTRYLLLATKHDNFELDEILSSCPNVVHLDLFGEPLRKHLKAIRPMRLVRLAAILRHMLMAELLTPTFINLTHLDVIDSALDYDDDDKKDVWEDHWEVLAALPRLTHLSVSDCHYALVPHLLLHCKQLQILLVHDRKDEEIERSNIFSVLSDIKDERLVLMIEMSVELLQKELLDGKKEKAMEFWVTAELFAAARKRKFLNDTSQRFIDPDDFDWDEELNDQGKMWYSALSIGPFDRCLCRRL
;
A
#
# COMPACT_ATOMS: atom_id res chain seq x y z
N MET A 1 -66.67 -7.63 28.43
CA MET A 1 -66.29 -8.22 27.14
C MET A 1 -64.76 -8.31 27.12
N ARG A 2 -64.22 -9.51 27.31
CA ARG A 2 -62.77 -9.78 27.28
C ARG A 2 -62.44 -10.21 25.85
N SER A 3 -61.58 -9.44 25.18
CA SER A 3 -61.05 -9.78 23.86
C SER A 3 -60.04 -10.91 24.04
N THR A 4 -60.37 -12.08 23.50
CA THR A 4 -59.58 -13.32 23.53
C THR A 4 -58.90 -13.57 22.19
N ASP A 5 -58.35 -12.52 21.57
CA ASP A 5 -57.61 -12.63 20.31
C ASP A 5 -56.17 -12.17 20.55
N SER A 6 -55.23 -13.10 20.75
CA SER A 6 -53.84 -13.02 20.21
C SER A 6 -52.89 -14.10 20.77
N VAL A 7 -53.29 -15.37 20.88
CA VAL A 7 -52.34 -16.46 21.19
C VAL A 7 -52.01 -17.31 19.96
N GLU A 8 -52.79 -17.23 18.87
CA GLU A 8 -52.57 -18.04 17.67
C GLU A 8 -51.57 -17.47 16.65
N SER A 9 -50.96 -16.31 16.91
CA SER A 9 -49.97 -15.71 15.99
C SER A 9 -48.52 -16.21 16.18
N GLN A 10 -48.28 -17.16 17.10
CA GLN A 10 -46.91 -17.65 17.42
C GLN A 10 -46.55 -19.02 16.83
N LEU A 11 -47.45 -19.66 16.09
CA LEU A 11 -47.15 -20.88 15.30
C LEU A 11 -46.98 -20.57 13.81
N ALA A 12 -46.43 -19.38 13.50
CA ALA A 12 -45.98 -19.03 12.17
C ALA A 12 -44.75 -19.88 11.81
N ARG A 13 -45.04 -21.09 11.32
CA ARG A 13 -44.28 -21.94 10.39
C ARG A 13 -42.76 -21.83 10.49
N ASP A 14 -42.20 -22.74 11.28
CA ASP A 14 -40.78 -23.10 11.32
C ASP A 14 -40.35 -23.90 10.06
N ASP A 15 -41.22 -23.98 9.04
CA ASP A 15 -41.02 -24.79 7.81
C ASP A 15 -40.40 -24.00 6.65
N ASP A 16 -40.12 -22.70 6.80
CA ASP A 16 -39.39 -21.98 5.77
C ASP A 16 -37.90 -22.37 5.85
N PRO A 17 -37.32 -22.99 4.81
CA PRO A 17 -35.92 -23.40 4.84
C PRO A 17 -35.04 -22.15 5.01
N ARG A 18 -34.46 -22.00 6.20
CA ARG A 18 -33.49 -20.95 6.51
C ARG A 18 -32.08 -21.49 6.42
N LEU A 19 -31.20 -20.70 5.82
CA LEU A 19 -29.78 -20.99 5.86
C LEU A 19 -29.29 -20.92 7.32
N PRO A 20 -28.46 -21.88 7.78
CA PRO A 20 -27.72 -21.75 9.03
C PRO A 20 -26.99 -20.40 9.13
N GLN A 21 -27.01 -19.78 10.31
CA GLN A 21 -26.53 -18.41 10.50
C GLN A 21 -25.03 -18.25 10.22
N ASP A 22 -24.24 -19.29 10.51
CA ASP A 22 -22.82 -19.38 10.20
C ASP A 22 -22.57 -19.39 8.69
N LEU A 23 -23.35 -20.17 7.93
CA LEU A 23 -23.28 -20.17 6.47
C LEU A 23 -23.72 -18.83 5.89
N GLU A 24 -24.80 -18.23 6.41
CA GLU A 24 -25.24 -16.88 6.01
C GLU A 24 -24.11 -15.87 6.21
N ARG A 25 -23.47 -15.90 7.39
CA ARG A 25 -22.34 -15.04 7.71
C ARG A 25 -21.18 -15.25 6.75
N SER A 26 -20.75 -16.49 6.52
CA SER A 26 -19.64 -16.78 5.60
C SER A 26 -19.91 -16.28 4.18
N ILE A 27 -21.14 -16.42 3.67
CA ILE A 27 -21.51 -15.89 2.36
C ILE A 27 -21.34 -14.37 2.32
N PHE A 28 -21.82 -13.65 3.33
CA PHE A 28 -21.71 -12.19 3.36
C PHE A 28 -20.27 -11.70 3.58
N GLU A 29 -19.47 -12.40 4.37
CA GLU A 29 -18.05 -12.07 4.57
C GLU A 29 -17.25 -12.28 3.27
N ILE A 30 -17.47 -13.40 2.55
CA ILE A 30 -16.86 -13.65 1.24
C ILE A 30 -17.30 -12.59 0.23
N ALA A 31 -18.60 -12.29 0.14
CA ALA A 31 -19.10 -11.26 -0.77
C ALA A 31 -18.51 -9.88 -0.45
N ALA A 32 -18.38 -9.52 0.83
CA ALA A 32 -17.77 -8.24 1.24
C ALA A 32 -16.27 -8.16 0.93
N LEU A 33 -15.58 -9.30 0.86
CA LEU A 33 -14.17 -9.38 0.49
C LEU A 33 -13.95 -9.34 -1.03
N GLU A 34 -14.81 -9.99 -1.80
CA GLU A 34 -14.66 -10.12 -3.26
C GLU A 34 -15.24 -8.93 -4.05
N TRP A 35 -16.18 -8.19 -3.47
CA TRP A 35 -16.85 -7.10 -4.18
C TRP A 35 -16.11 -5.77 -3.99
N PRO A 36 -16.13 -4.86 -4.99
CA PRO A 36 -15.65 -3.50 -4.81
C PRO A 36 -16.34 -2.82 -3.62
N ALA A 37 -15.61 -1.99 -2.86
CA ALA A 37 -16.11 -1.41 -1.60
C ALA A 37 -17.46 -0.69 -1.78
N LYS A 38 -17.63 0.03 -2.90
CA LYS A 38 -18.87 0.72 -3.26
C LYS A 38 -20.07 -0.23 -3.40
N ASP A 39 -19.87 -1.42 -3.95
CA ASP A 39 -20.93 -2.41 -4.15
C ASP A 39 -21.20 -3.21 -2.87
N ALA A 40 -20.14 -3.56 -2.13
CA ALA A 40 -20.22 -4.22 -0.84
C ALA A 40 -21.00 -3.37 0.20
N CYS A 41 -21.00 -2.04 0.10
CA CYS A 41 -21.84 -1.17 0.93
C CYS A 41 -23.35 -1.50 0.83
N ARG A 42 -23.83 -2.11 -0.27
CA ARG A 42 -25.24 -2.52 -0.41
C ARG A 42 -25.61 -3.65 0.55
N LEU A 43 -24.63 -4.45 0.99
CA LEU A 43 -24.84 -5.53 1.97
C LEU A 43 -25.35 -4.99 3.32
N PHE A 44 -25.04 -3.73 3.64
CA PHE A 44 -25.53 -3.05 4.84
C PHE A 44 -27.06 -2.90 4.88
N LEU A 45 -27.71 -2.90 3.72
CA LEU A 45 -29.15 -2.71 3.62
C LEU A 45 -29.95 -3.99 3.86
N VAL A 46 -29.28 -5.16 3.93
CA VAL A 46 -29.94 -6.46 4.07
C VAL A 46 -30.51 -6.64 5.47
N ALA A 47 -29.66 -6.52 6.49
CA ALA A 47 -30.06 -6.67 7.90
C ALA A 47 -28.99 -6.11 8.85
N LYS A 48 -29.38 -5.76 10.07
CA LYS A 48 -28.46 -5.29 11.12
C LYS A 48 -27.33 -6.27 11.42
N ARG A 49 -27.59 -7.59 11.38
CA ARG A 49 -26.54 -8.61 11.59
C ARG A 49 -25.53 -8.63 10.45
N VAL A 50 -26.00 -8.51 9.20
CA VAL A 50 -25.14 -8.45 8.01
C VAL A 50 -24.28 -7.20 8.04
N TYR A 51 -24.86 -6.05 8.42
CA TYR A 51 -24.08 -4.83 8.68
C TYR A 51 -22.94 -5.09 9.67
N ASN A 52 -23.23 -5.71 10.81
CA ASN A 52 -22.20 -6.00 11.81
C ASN A 52 -21.12 -6.98 11.32
N TRP A 53 -21.48 -7.97 10.50
CA TRP A 53 -20.53 -8.95 9.96
C TRP A 53 -19.63 -8.36 8.87
N THR A 54 -20.18 -7.54 7.99
CA THR A 54 -19.47 -7.02 6.81
C THR A 54 -18.66 -5.76 7.11
N ARG A 55 -19.03 -5.00 8.14
CA ARG A 55 -18.39 -3.74 8.53
C ARG A 55 -16.86 -3.83 8.65
N PRO A 56 -16.26 -4.83 9.31
CA PRO A 56 -14.80 -4.92 9.45
C PRO A 56 -14.07 -5.02 8.11
N PHE A 57 -14.66 -5.70 7.11
CA PHE A 57 -14.06 -5.91 5.79
C PHE A 57 -14.16 -4.66 4.91
N LEU A 58 -15.29 -3.97 4.99
CA LEU A 58 -15.54 -2.75 4.24
C LEU A 58 -14.67 -1.59 4.70
N PHE A 59 -14.46 -1.47 6.02
CA PHE A 59 -13.67 -0.39 6.60
C PHE A 59 -12.21 -0.79 6.87
N GLU A 60 -11.73 -1.87 6.24
CA GLU A 60 -10.34 -2.30 6.35
C GLU A 60 -9.37 -1.33 5.66
N VAL A 61 -9.84 -0.61 4.63
CA VAL A 61 -9.04 0.32 3.81
C VAL A 61 -9.60 1.72 3.96
N PHE A 62 -8.75 2.67 4.32
CA PHE A 62 -9.05 4.10 4.35
C PHE A 62 -8.17 4.81 3.32
N VAL A 63 -8.79 5.62 2.47
CA VAL A 63 -8.13 6.47 1.49
C VAL A 63 -8.68 7.88 1.68
N GLN A 64 -7.83 8.77 2.20
CA GLN A 64 -8.10 10.20 2.27
C GLN A 64 -7.07 10.88 1.36
N TYR A 65 -7.48 11.17 0.11
CA TYR A 65 -6.63 11.77 -0.92
C TYR A 65 -7.26 13.05 -1.47
N LEU A 66 -6.46 14.09 -1.66
CA LEU A 66 -6.98 15.41 -2.06
C LEU A 66 -7.67 15.41 -3.43
N HIS A 67 -7.16 14.63 -4.38
CA HIS A 67 -7.60 14.69 -5.79
C HIS A 67 -8.48 13.52 -6.23
N GLY A 68 -8.95 12.69 -5.28
CA GLY A 68 -9.77 11.53 -5.63
C GLY A 68 -10.87 11.22 -4.62
N PRO A 69 -11.63 10.14 -4.85
CA PRO A 69 -12.70 9.75 -3.96
C PRO A 69 -12.18 9.41 -2.56
N TYR A 70 -12.77 10.08 -1.56
CA TYR A 70 -12.58 9.74 -0.15
C TYR A 70 -13.28 8.43 0.17
N PHE A 71 -12.61 7.58 0.92
CA PHE A 71 -13.23 6.43 1.52
C PHE A 71 -12.68 6.20 2.94
N PRO A 72 -13.53 6.17 3.96
CA PRO A 72 -14.94 6.57 3.96
C PRO A 72 -15.11 8.07 3.66
N ASN A 73 -16.24 8.45 3.08
CA ASN A 73 -16.59 9.86 2.86
C ASN A 73 -17.42 10.39 4.05
N PHE A 74 -16.74 10.82 5.12
CA PHE A 74 -17.40 11.32 6.34
C PHE A 74 -18.21 12.61 6.11
N LYS A 75 -17.86 13.39 5.07
CA LYS A 75 -18.59 14.62 4.70
C LYS A 75 -19.94 14.30 4.06
N GLU A 76 -19.96 13.32 3.16
CA GLU A 76 -21.20 12.86 2.51
C GLU A 76 -22.07 12.04 3.48
N TYR A 77 -21.45 11.28 4.38
CA TYR A 77 -22.12 10.40 5.34
C TYR A 77 -21.79 10.79 6.80
N PRO A 78 -22.29 11.93 7.32
CA PRO A 78 -21.94 12.44 8.64
C PRO A 78 -22.45 11.60 9.83
N ALA A 79 -23.36 10.66 9.56
CA ALA A 79 -23.80 9.65 10.52
C ALA A 79 -22.73 8.58 10.76
N LEU A 80 -21.80 8.38 9.80
CA LEU A 80 -20.63 7.55 9.98
C LEU A 80 -19.62 8.32 10.83
N LYS A 81 -19.26 7.76 11.98
CA LYS A 81 -18.28 8.37 12.90
C LYS A 81 -16.95 7.65 12.79
N LEU A 82 -15.86 8.43 12.77
CA LEU A 82 -14.51 7.92 12.61
C LEU A 82 -14.15 6.92 13.72
N GLU A 83 -14.50 7.22 14.96
CA GLU A 83 -14.30 6.37 16.13
C GLU A 83 -15.01 5.00 16.03
N ASP A 84 -16.09 4.92 15.24
CA ASP A 84 -16.83 3.68 15.08
C ASP A 84 -16.22 2.76 14.02
N VAL A 85 -15.52 3.33 13.02
CA VAL A 85 -14.96 2.58 11.88
C VAL A 85 -13.44 2.45 11.89
N GLY A 86 -12.70 3.44 12.42
CA GLY A 86 -11.24 3.49 12.33
C GLY A 86 -10.54 2.29 12.95
N LYS A 87 -11.15 1.69 14.00
CA LYS A 87 -10.65 0.45 14.62
C LYS A 87 -10.62 -0.75 13.67
N PHE A 88 -11.31 -0.72 12.54
CA PHE A 88 -11.26 -1.80 11.54
C PHE A 88 -10.17 -1.57 10.49
N THR A 89 -9.65 -0.35 10.39
CA THR A 89 -8.67 0.04 9.39
C THR A 89 -7.35 -0.68 9.61
N ARG A 90 -6.86 -1.31 8.53
CA ARG A 90 -5.56 -1.97 8.45
C ARG A 90 -4.65 -1.32 7.41
N TYR A 91 -5.24 -0.73 6.37
CA TYR A 91 -4.57 0.00 5.30
C TYR A 91 -5.04 1.44 5.34
N LEU A 92 -4.11 2.38 5.52
CA LEU A 92 -4.43 3.79 5.64
C LEU A 92 -3.54 4.59 4.69
N LEU A 93 -4.17 5.22 3.69
CA LEU A 93 -3.55 6.17 2.78
C LEU A 93 -4.06 7.57 3.11
N LEU A 94 -3.13 8.45 3.47
CA LEU A 94 -3.36 9.85 3.78
C LEU A 94 -2.49 10.70 2.85
N ALA A 95 -3.11 11.44 1.95
CA ALA A 95 -2.44 12.25 0.94
C ALA A 95 -3.24 13.53 0.68
N THR A 96 -3.31 14.35 1.72
CA THR A 96 -4.26 15.45 1.86
C THR A 96 -3.60 16.63 2.55
N LYS A 97 -4.00 17.84 2.17
CA LYS A 97 -3.70 19.07 2.90
C LYS A 97 -4.64 19.23 4.11
N HIS A 98 -4.70 18.22 4.98
CA HIS A 98 -5.44 18.32 6.23
C HIS A 98 -4.68 19.21 7.23
N ASP A 99 -5.41 19.81 8.17
CA ASP A 99 -4.78 20.34 9.38
C ASP A 99 -4.10 19.16 10.11
N ASN A 100 -2.91 19.41 10.67
CA ASN A 100 -2.21 18.47 11.54
C ASN A 100 -3.12 17.87 12.62
N PHE A 101 -4.07 18.64 13.16
CA PHE A 101 -5.02 18.16 14.16
C PHE A 101 -5.96 17.07 13.61
N GLU A 102 -6.47 17.24 12.37
CA GLU A 102 -7.34 16.25 11.73
C GLU A 102 -6.58 14.94 11.44
N LEU A 103 -5.30 15.03 11.04
CA LEU A 103 -4.47 13.85 10.78
C LEU A 103 -4.22 13.04 12.05
N ASP A 104 -3.86 13.70 13.16
CA ASP A 104 -3.64 13.02 14.44
C ASP A 104 -4.92 12.34 14.96
N GLU A 105 -6.09 12.95 14.74
CA GLU A 105 -7.39 12.37 15.08
C GLU A 105 -7.68 11.09 14.26
N ILE A 106 -7.46 11.14 12.94
CA ILE A 106 -7.60 9.97 12.06
C ILE A 106 -6.65 8.85 12.47
N LEU A 107 -5.36 9.16 12.66
CA LEU A 107 -4.34 8.19 13.04
C LEU A 107 -4.64 7.57 14.41
N SER A 108 -5.04 8.38 15.39
CA SER A 108 -5.38 7.90 16.75
C SER A 108 -6.63 7.01 16.76
N SER A 109 -7.55 7.22 15.81
CA SER A 109 -8.77 6.42 15.66
C SER A 109 -8.52 5.09 14.94
N CYS A 110 -7.34 4.89 14.33
CA CYS A 110 -6.99 3.73 13.53
C CYS A 110 -5.83 2.90 14.13
N PRO A 111 -5.96 2.36 15.36
CA PRO A 111 -4.85 1.69 16.06
C PRO A 111 -4.38 0.37 15.43
N ASN A 112 -5.20 -0.23 14.55
CA ASN A 112 -4.93 -1.54 13.92
C ASN A 112 -4.26 -1.42 12.55
N VAL A 113 -3.83 -0.22 12.16
CA VAL A 113 -3.09 0.02 10.91
C VAL A 113 -1.79 -0.77 10.92
N VAL A 114 -1.59 -1.52 9.84
CA VAL A 114 -0.36 -2.26 9.55
C VAL A 114 0.35 -1.70 8.33
N HIS A 115 -0.38 -1.06 7.41
CA HIS A 115 0.14 -0.43 6.20
C HIS A 115 -0.27 1.05 6.24
N LEU A 116 0.73 1.93 6.34
CA LEU A 116 0.52 3.38 6.40
C LEU A 116 1.25 4.05 5.25
N ASP A 117 0.49 4.73 4.40
CA ASP A 117 1.03 5.62 3.39
C ASP A 117 0.64 7.06 3.77
N LEU A 118 1.63 7.86 4.17
CA LEU A 118 1.46 9.23 4.67
C LEU A 118 2.24 10.19 3.78
N PHE A 119 1.52 10.87 2.89
CA PHE A 119 2.05 11.84 1.93
C PHE A 119 1.73 13.27 2.39
N GLY A 120 2.66 14.18 2.11
CA GLY A 120 2.49 15.62 2.31
C GLY A 120 2.91 16.16 3.68
N GLU A 121 3.09 15.32 4.71
CA GLU A 121 3.54 15.74 6.02
C GLU A 121 4.67 14.84 6.56
N PRO A 122 5.69 15.40 7.26
CA PRO A 122 6.72 14.59 7.91
C PRO A 122 6.14 13.67 8.98
N LEU A 123 6.48 12.37 8.89
CA LEU A 123 6.02 11.33 9.83
C LEU A 123 6.26 11.70 11.30
N ARG A 124 7.38 12.41 11.57
CA ARG A 124 7.80 12.80 12.92
C ARG A 124 6.73 13.59 13.67
N LYS A 125 5.97 14.44 12.97
CA LYS A 125 4.89 15.26 13.57
C LYS A 125 3.80 14.40 14.21
N HIS A 126 3.59 13.19 13.67
CA HIS A 126 2.49 12.30 14.02
C HIS A 126 2.90 11.08 14.85
N LEU A 127 4.15 11.01 15.34
CA LEU A 127 4.66 9.85 16.06
C LEU A 127 3.84 9.47 17.30
N LYS A 128 3.21 10.43 17.97
CA LYS A 128 2.36 10.14 19.14
C LYS A 128 1.14 9.30 18.76
N ALA A 129 0.48 9.66 17.65
CA ALA A 129 -0.70 8.95 17.16
C ALA A 129 -0.33 7.59 16.54
N ILE A 130 0.84 7.47 15.93
CA ILE A 130 1.30 6.26 15.24
C ILE A 130 1.94 5.24 16.21
N ARG A 131 2.45 5.69 17.36
CA ARG A 131 3.13 4.82 18.35
C ARG A 131 2.41 3.51 18.71
N PRO A 132 1.07 3.46 18.87
CA PRO A 132 0.37 2.22 19.20
C PRO A 132 0.34 1.18 18.07
N MET A 133 0.59 1.60 16.83
CA MET A 133 0.50 0.76 15.63
C MET A 133 1.66 -0.25 15.57
N ARG A 134 1.48 -1.30 14.75
CA ARG A 134 2.51 -2.30 14.47
C ARG A 134 2.72 -2.40 12.98
N LEU A 135 3.42 -1.41 12.44
CA LEU A 135 3.57 -1.25 11.01
C LEU A 135 4.44 -2.37 10.41
N VAL A 136 3.95 -2.90 9.30
CA VAL A 136 4.63 -3.87 8.44
C VAL A 136 5.08 -3.20 7.15
N ARG A 137 4.33 -2.17 6.72
CA ARG A 137 4.64 -1.32 5.58
C ARG A 137 4.46 0.14 5.94
N LEU A 138 5.37 0.96 5.45
CA LEU A 138 5.34 2.41 5.63
C LEU A 138 5.80 3.09 4.34
N ALA A 139 5.01 4.03 3.83
CA ALA A 139 5.43 5.02 2.86
C ALA A 139 5.29 6.40 3.50
N ALA A 140 6.39 7.12 3.72
CA ALA A 140 6.31 8.42 4.39
C ALA A 140 7.53 9.31 4.13
N ILE A 141 7.34 10.61 4.37
CA ILE A 141 8.44 11.57 4.50
C ILE A 141 9.09 11.37 5.87
N LEU A 142 10.31 10.85 5.88
CA LEU A 142 11.06 10.55 7.10
C LEU A 142 12.00 11.68 7.55
N ARG A 143 11.90 12.87 6.94
CA ARG A 143 12.76 14.02 7.25
C ARG A 143 12.74 14.31 8.76
N HIS A 144 13.92 14.58 9.32
CA HIS A 144 14.14 14.86 10.74
C HIS A 144 13.83 13.72 11.71
N MET A 145 13.49 12.51 11.26
CA MET A 145 13.35 11.35 12.14
C MET A 145 14.70 11.01 12.79
N LEU A 146 14.70 10.80 14.10
CA LEU A 146 15.88 10.33 14.82
C LEU A 146 16.02 8.81 14.67
N MET A 147 17.26 8.32 14.68
CA MET A 147 17.52 6.87 14.57
C MET A 147 16.75 6.06 15.64
N ALA A 148 16.73 6.55 16.88
CA ALA A 148 16.03 5.90 17.98
C ALA A 148 14.51 5.84 17.81
N GLU A 149 13.92 6.74 17.01
CA GLU A 149 12.48 6.76 16.73
C GLU A 149 12.08 5.64 15.75
N LEU A 150 12.93 5.35 14.75
CA LEU A 150 12.72 4.25 13.79
C LEU A 150 12.97 2.85 14.38
N LEU A 151 13.67 2.76 15.51
CA LEU A 151 13.92 1.48 16.20
C LEU A 151 12.88 1.17 17.30
N THR A 152 11.78 1.91 17.32
CA THR A 152 10.67 1.66 18.25
C THR A 152 9.85 0.42 17.87
N PRO A 153 9.08 -0.17 18.80
CA PRO A 153 8.22 -1.32 18.49
C PRO A 153 7.21 -1.10 17.35
N THR A 154 6.89 0.16 17.06
CA THR A 154 6.01 0.57 15.95
C THR A 154 6.58 0.16 14.59
N PHE A 155 7.89 0.26 14.41
CA PHE A 155 8.56 0.11 13.11
C PHE A 155 9.47 -1.12 13.03
N ILE A 156 9.76 -1.79 14.14
CA ILE A 156 10.66 -2.97 14.15
C ILE A 156 10.18 -4.14 13.28
N ASN A 157 8.90 -4.14 12.91
CA ASN A 157 8.28 -5.13 12.03
C ASN A 157 8.20 -4.70 10.57
N LEU A 158 8.74 -3.54 10.21
CA LEU A 158 8.75 -3.07 8.83
C LEU A 158 9.48 -4.07 7.94
N THR A 159 8.78 -4.48 6.90
CA THR A 159 9.28 -5.31 5.79
C THR A 159 9.45 -4.49 4.53
N HIS A 160 8.57 -3.50 4.33
CA HIS A 160 8.55 -2.58 3.20
C HIS A 160 8.62 -1.15 3.74
N LEU A 161 9.59 -0.39 3.24
CA LEU A 161 9.75 1.03 3.54
C LEU A 161 9.90 1.80 2.24
N ASP A 162 9.07 2.81 2.05
CA ASP A 162 9.15 3.75 0.95
C ASP A 162 9.44 5.15 1.51
N VAL A 163 10.65 5.63 1.24
CA VAL A 163 11.15 6.92 1.71
C VAL A 163 10.82 7.96 0.67
N ILE A 164 9.77 8.72 0.94
CA ILE A 164 9.25 9.75 0.04
C ILE A 164 9.98 11.06 0.31
N ASP A 165 10.43 11.74 -0.74
CA ASP A 165 10.84 13.13 -0.64
C ASP A 165 9.70 14.11 -0.92
N SER A 166 9.62 15.15 -0.09
CA SER A 166 8.69 16.25 -0.31
C SER A 166 9.33 17.24 -1.28
N ALA A 167 9.08 17.04 -2.58
CA ALA A 167 9.42 18.00 -3.61
C ALA A 167 8.62 19.32 -3.50
N LEU A 168 7.89 19.58 -2.41
CA LEU A 168 7.14 20.83 -2.23
C LEU A 168 7.84 21.84 -1.31
N ASP A 169 8.94 21.45 -0.65
CA ASP A 169 9.71 22.31 0.25
C ASP A 169 11.00 22.83 -0.42
N TYR A 170 10.91 23.33 -1.65
CA TYR A 170 12.08 23.82 -2.41
C TYR A 170 12.68 25.13 -1.87
N ASP A 171 12.02 25.81 -0.93
CA ASP A 171 12.40 27.16 -0.48
C ASP A 171 13.41 27.19 0.69
N ASP A 172 13.83 26.04 1.23
CA ASP A 172 14.83 26.02 2.31
C ASP A 172 16.23 25.77 1.73
N ASP A 173 17.05 26.83 1.67
CA ASP A 173 18.45 26.79 1.18
C ASP A 173 19.37 25.90 2.06
N ASP A 174 18.92 25.46 3.24
CA ASP A 174 19.65 24.57 4.16
C ASP A 174 19.47 23.06 3.83
N LYS A 175 19.58 22.71 2.54
CA LYS A 175 19.47 21.33 2.01
C LYS A 175 20.68 20.45 2.33
N LYS A 176 21.06 20.30 3.60
CA LYS A 176 21.94 19.18 3.95
C LYS A 176 21.09 17.92 4.03
N ASP A 177 21.32 16.98 3.12
CA ASP A 177 20.61 15.72 3.08
C ASP A 177 20.87 14.92 4.38
N VAL A 178 19.89 14.96 5.27
CA VAL A 178 19.96 14.33 6.61
C VAL A 178 20.20 12.82 6.51
N TRP A 179 19.89 12.20 5.37
CA TRP A 179 20.02 10.75 5.18
C TRP A 179 21.44 10.29 4.85
N GLU A 180 22.30 11.14 4.27
CA GLU A 180 23.71 10.78 4.01
C GLU A 180 24.45 10.41 5.28
N ASP A 181 24.14 11.09 6.39
CA ASP A 181 24.79 10.88 7.68
C ASP A 181 24.07 9.83 8.57
N HIS A 182 22.91 9.30 8.14
CA HIS A 182 22.02 8.50 9.01
C HIS A 182 21.42 7.23 8.38
N TRP A 183 21.87 6.81 7.20
CA TRP A 183 21.36 5.61 6.52
C TRP A 183 21.53 4.32 7.34
N GLU A 184 22.46 4.28 8.31
CA GLU A 184 22.77 3.09 9.13
C GLU A 184 21.56 2.58 9.91
N VAL A 185 20.61 3.47 10.21
CA VAL A 185 19.36 3.07 10.88
C VAL A 185 18.55 2.08 10.04
N LEU A 186 18.59 2.22 8.71
CA LEU A 186 17.87 1.34 7.80
C LEU A 186 18.48 -0.08 7.82
N ALA A 187 19.81 -0.17 7.93
CA ALA A 187 20.50 -1.45 8.11
C ALA A 187 20.16 -2.11 9.46
N ALA A 188 19.84 -1.32 10.48
CA ALA A 188 19.45 -1.78 11.81
C ALA A 188 18.01 -2.31 11.91
N LEU A 189 17.15 -2.09 10.89
CA LEU A 189 15.81 -2.65 10.85
C LEU A 189 15.87 -4.16 10.52
N PRO A 190 15.50 -5.05 11.46
CA PRO A 190 15.83 -6.47 11.37
C PRO A 190 14.99 -7.24 10.34
N ARG A 191 13.86 -6.68 9.92
CA ARG A 191 12.90 -7.32 8.99
C ARG A 191 12.78 -6.58 7.66
N LEU A 192 13.51 -5.49 7.47
CA LEU A 192 13.42 -4.68 6.27
C LEU A 192 13.98 -5.50 5.09
N THR A 193 13.12 -5.83 4.14
CA THR A 193 13.46 -6.62 2.95
C THR A 193 13.29 -5.81 1.66
N HIS A 194 12.43 -4.82 1.70
CA HIS A 194 12.05 -3.97 0.58
C HIS A 194 12.24 -2.52 1.00
N LEU A 195 13.12 -1.82 0.29
CA LEU A 195 13.39 -0.41 0.51
C LEU A 195 13.22 0.33 -0.82
N SER A 196 12.47 1.42 -0.78
CA SER A 196 12.28 2.34 -1.89
C SER A 196 12.80 3.69 -1.48
N VAL A 197 13.53 4.33 -2.38
CA VAL A 197 14.04 5.69 -2.23
C VAL A 197 13.73 6.49 -3.50
N SER A 198 13.34 7.74 -3.33
CA SER A 198 13.17 8.68 -4.44
C SER A 198 14.52 9.28 -4.91
N ASP A 199 14.47 9.98 -6.04
CA ASP A 199 15.60 10.53 -6.81
C ASP A 199 16.67 11.28 -6.01
N CYS A 200 16.32 11.95 -4.91
CA CYS A 200 17.30 12.72 -4.11
C CYS A 200 18.29 11.87 -3.31
N HIS A 201 18.14 10.54 -3.28
CA HIS A 201 18.91 9.67 -2.38
C HIS A 201 19.76 8.60 -3.09
N TYR A 202 20.03 8.74 -4.40
CA TYR A 202 20.82 7.74 -5.13
C TYR A 202 22.25 7.57 -4.60
N ALA A 203 22.84 8.59 -3.98
CA ALA A 203 24.16 8.51 -3.35
C ALA A 203 24.21 7.46 -2.21
N LEU A 204 23.07 7.14 -1.60
CA LEU A 204 22.95 6.14 -0.54
C LEU A 204 22.94 4.71 -1.09
N VAL A 205 22.58 4.52 -2.37
CA VAL A 205 22.34 3.18 -2.95
C VAL A 205 23.54 2.24 -2.76
N PRO A 206 24.80 2.63 -3.04
CA PRO A 206 25.96 1.77 -2.76
C PRO A 206 26.08 1.37 -1.29
N HIS A 207 25.83 2.30 -0.36
CA HIS A 207 25.88 2.05 1.08
C HIS A 207 24.78 1.08 1.53
N LEU A 208 23.55 1.31 1.07
CA LEU A 208 22.40 0.47 1.39
C LEU A 208 22.61 -0.97 0.90
N LEU A 209 23.06 -1.15 -0.34
CA LEU A 209 23.38 -2.48 -0.88
C LEU A 209 24.55 -3.13 -0.13
N LEU A 210 25.57 -2.35 0.24
CA LEU A 210 26.72 -2.88 0.96
C LEU A 210 26.36 -3.32 2.38
N HIS A 211 25.52 -2.58 3.10
CA HIS A 211 25.33 -2.79 4.53
C HIS A 211 23.98 -3.44 4.91
N CYS A 212 22.94 -3.28 4.11
CA CYS A 212 21.64 -3.90 4.34
C CYS A 212 21.59 -5.27 3.62
N LYS A 213 22.22 -6.28 4.22
CA LYS A 213 22.33 -7.63 3.62
C LYS A 213 21.02 -8.40 3.54
N GLN A 214 20.04 -8.00 4.36
CA GLN A 214 18.70 -8.58 4.39
C GLN A 214 17.80 -8.05 3.26
N LEU A 215 18.18 -6.95 2.59
CA LEU A 215 17.39 -6.42 1.48
C LEU A 215 17.33 -7.45 0.36
N GLN A 216 16.11 -7.68 -0.11
CA GLN A 216 15.76 -8.45 -1.29
C GLN A 216 15.61 -7.51 -2.48
N ILE A 217 15.00 -6.34 -2.26
CA ILE A 217 14.81 -5.30 -3.26
C ILE A 217 15.20 -3.95 -2.69
N LEU A 218 15.99 -3.22 -3.48
CA LEU A 218 16.20 -1.78 -3.34
C LEU A 218 15.68 -1.13 -4.61
N LEU A 219 14.62 -0.35 -4.48
CA LEU A 219 13.95 0.33 -5.56
C LEU A 219 14.36 1.81 -5.56
N VAL A 220 14.74 2.32 -6.72
CA VAL A 220 14.94 3.76 -6.94
C VAL A 220 13.86 4.21 -7.90
N HIS A 221 13.01 5.13 -7.44
CA HIS A 221 11.95 5.71 -8.25
C HIS A 221 12.38 7.02 -8.88
N ASP A 222 12.01 7.17 -10.15
CA ASP A 222 12.20 8.38 -10.94
C ASP A 222 10.89 8.84 -11.57
N ARG A 223 10.64 10.15 -11.58
CA ARG A 223 9.43 10.74 -12.15
C ARG A 223 9.46 10.77 -13.67
N LYS A 224 8.37 10.35 -14.32
CA LYS A 224 8.24 10.27 -15.79
C LYS A 224 8.45 11.59 -16.55
N ASP A 225 8.36 12.74 -15.89
CA ASP A 225 8.50 14.06 -16.55
C ASP A 225 9.93 14.66 -16.48
N GLU A 226 10.86 14.05 -15.75
CA GLU A 226 12.18 14.64 -15.44
C GLU A 226 13.36 14.00 -16.23
N GLU A 227 13.28 14.00 -17.57
CA GLU A 227 14.28 13.33 -18.46
C GLU A 227 15.75 13.69 -18.18
N ILE A 228 16.03 14.95 -17.83
CA ILE A 228 17.40 15.43 -17.61
C ILE A 228 17.98 14.81 -16.33
N GLU A 229 17.20 14.74 -15.26
CA GLU A 229 17.65 14.21 -13.97
C GLU A 229 17.94 12.70 -14.08
N ARG A 230 17.12 11.97 -14.84
CA ARG A 230 17.33 10.54 -15.13
C ARG A 230 18.73 10.25 -15.63
N SER A 231 19.24 11.09 -16.53
CA SER A 231 20.55 10.86 -17.16
C SER A 231 21.69 10.91 -16.12
N ASN A 232 21.59 11.80 -15.14
CA ASN A 232 22.57 11.91 -14.06
C ASN A 232 22.47 10.72 -13.11
N ILE A 233 21.26 10.40 -12.66
CA ILE A 233 21.00 9.26 -11.76
C ILE A 233 21.48 7.96 -12.42
N PHE A 234 21.12 7.75 -13.67
CA PHE A 234 21.51 6.57 -14.44
C PHE A 234 23.03 6.46 -14.58
N SER A 235 23.73 7.57 -14.82
CA SER A 235 25.20 7.55 -14.93
C SER A 235 25.88 7.03 -13.66
N VAL A 236 25.31 7.32 -12.49
CA VAL A 236 25.85 6.87 -11.19
C VAL A 236 25.47 5.41 -10.91
N LEU A 237 24.23 5.04 -11.21
CA LEU A 237 23.68 3.73 -10.82
C LEU A 237 23.95 2.61 -11.84
N SER A 238 24.23 2.94 -13.11
CA SER A 238 24.45 1.97 -14.19
C SER A 238 25.64 1.03 -13.96
N ASP A 239 26.65 1.47 -13.20
CA ASP A 239 27.82 0.66 -12.85
C ASP A 239 27.55 -0.35 -11.73
N ILE A 240 26.42 -0.24 -11.01
CA ILE A 240 26.08 -1.10 -9.89
C ILE A 240 25.49 -2.42 -10.41
N LYS A 241 26.26 -3.52 -10.26
CA LYS A 241 25.88 -4.86 -10.71
C LYS A 241 25.26 -5.72 -9.59
N ASP A 242 24.34 -5.14 -8.83
CA ASP A 242 23.64 -5.84 -7.75
C ASP A 242 22.21 -6.20 -8.22
N GLU A 243 21.86 -7.49 -8.21
CA GLU A 243 20.55 -7.92 -8.71
C GLU A 243 19.37 -7.41 -7.88
N ARG A 244 19.61 -6.89 -6.66
CA ARG A 244 18.58 -6.33 -5.79
C ARG A 244 18.18 -4.90 -6.18
N LEU A 245 19.03 -4.20 -6.95
CA LEU A 245 18.78 -2.82 -7.36
C LEU A 245 17.85 -2.75 -8.57
N VAL A 246 16.64 -2.26 -8.39
CA VAL A 246 15.68 -2.02 -9.48
C VAL A 246 15.51 -0.51 -9.66
N LEU A 247 15.61 -0.02 -10.89
CA LEU A 247 15.29 1.36 -11.23
C LEU A 247 13.92 1.35 -11.89
N MET A 248 12.98 2.15 -11.39
CA MET A 248 11.59 2.07 -11.83
C MET A 248 11.00 3.46 -11.96
N ILE A 249 10.20 3.70 -13.00
CA ILE A 249 9.45 4.94 -13.13
C ILE A 249 8.33 4.94 -12.08
N GLU A 250 8.17 6.05 -11.37
CA GLU A 250 7.15 6.21 -10.34
C GLU A 250 5.75 6.02 -10.92
N MET A 251 4.93 5.18 -10.27
CA MET A 251 3.52 5.03 -10.63
C MET A 251 2.73 6.26 -10.19
N SER A 252 1.74 6.63 -10.98
CA SER A 252 0.82 7.71 -10.62
C SER A 252 0.07 7.39 -9.32
N VAL A 253 -0.03 8.36 -8.41
CA VAL A 253 -0.77 8.22 -7.13
C VAL A 253 -2.25 7.91 -7.38
N GLU A 254 -2.81 8.43 -8.47
CA GLU A 254 -4.18 8.15 -8.89
C GLU A 254 -4.40 6.67 -9.22
N LEU A 255 -3.40 6.01 -9.82
CA LEU A 255 -3.46 4.58 -10.12
C LEU A 255 -3.45 3.76 -8.82
N LEU A 256 -2.54 4.08 -7.90
CA LEU A 256 -2.47 3.45 -6.57
C LEU A 256 -3.80 3.58 -5.82
N GLN A 257 -4.39 4.77 -5.82
CA GLN A 257 -5.68 5.03 -5.20
C GLN A 257 -6.79 4.17 -5.81
N LYS A 258 -6.87 4.13 -7.14
CA LYS A 258 -7.90 3.39 -7.86
C LYS A 258 -7.85 1.90 -7.50
N GLU A 259 -6.66 1.32 -7.42
CA GLU A 259 -6.49 -0.09 -7.10
C GLU A 259 -6.87 -0.43 -5.65
N LEU A 260 -6.52 0.43 -4.70
CA LEU A 260 -6.94 0.28 -3.31
C LEU A 260 -8.47 0.30 -3.18
N LEU A 261 -9.15 1.21 -3.89
CA LEU A 261 -10.60 1.39 -3.81
C LEU A 261 -11.40 0.32 -4.55
N ASP A 262 -10.85 -0.23 -5.63
CA ASP A 262 -11.43 -1.36 -6.36
C ASP A 262 -11.37 -2.68 -5.56
N GLY A 263 -10.92 -2.63 -4.30
CA GLY A 263 -10.76 -3.80 -3.44
C GLY A 263 -9.56 -4.66 -3.83
N LYS A 264 -8.76 -4.20 -4.79
CA LYS A 264 -7.57 -4.91 -5.30
C LYS A 264 -6.36 -4.54 -4.46
N LYS A 265 -6.46 -4.81 -3.15
CA LYS A 265 -5.42 -4.51 -2.15
C LYS A 265 -4.06 -5.10 -2.51
N GLU A 266 -4.08 -6.28 -3.14
CA GLU A 266 -2.88 -6.95 -3.65
C GLU A 266 -2.29 -6.21 -4.86
N LYS A 267 -3.14 -5.59 -5.69
CA LYS A 267 -2.71 -4.83 -6.88
C LYS A 267 -2.08 -3.49 -6.58
N ALA A 268 -2.56 -2.80 -5.54
CA ALA A 268 -1.92 -1.57 -5.03
C ALA A 268 -0.43 -1.77 -4.59
N MET A 269 0.06 -3.01 -4.60
CA MET A 269 1.45 -3.36 -4.31
C MET A 269 2.19 -3.88 -5.57
N GLU A 270 1.62 -3.72 -6.76
CA GLU A 270 2.13 -4.27 -8.02
C GLU A 270 3.54 -3.80 -8.35
N PHE A 271 3.93 -2.58 -8.00
CA PHE A 271 5.31 -2.14 -8.26
C PHE A 271 6.35 -2.94 -7.46
N TRP A 272 6.03 -3.34 -6.22
CA TRP A 272 6.92 -4.22 -5.45
C TRP A 272 7.02 -5.60 -6.07
N VAL A 273 5.87 -6.18 -6.44
CA VAL A 273 5.82 -7.48 -7.12
C VAL A 273 6.57 -7.41 -8.45
N THR A 274 6.38 -6.35 -9.22
CA THR A 274 7.08 -6.11 -10.49
C THR A 274 8.58 -6.00 -10.27
N ALA A 275 9.02 -5.26 -9.25
CA ALA A 275 10.43 -5.16 -8.90
C ALA A 275 11.02 -6.52 -8.46
N GLU A 276 10.31 -7.28 -7.63
CA GLU A 276 10.69 -8.64 -7.22
C GLU A 276 10.85 -9.57 -8.42
N LEU A 277 9.86 -9.58 -9.32
CA LEU A 277 9.87 -10.38 -10.53
C LEU A 277 11.02 -9.98 -11.45
N PHE A 278 11.27 -8.68 -11.61
CA PHE A 278 12.34 -8.16 -12.46
C PHE A 278 13.71 -8.55 -11.89
N ALA A 279 13.93 -8.34 -10.59
CA ALA A 279 15.14 -8.73 -9.89
C ALA A 279 15.37 -10.25 -9.99
N ALA A 280 14.34 -11.06 -9.79
CA ALA A 280 14.41 -12.52 -9.90
C ALA A 280 14.72 -12.99 -11.33
N ALA A 281 14.07 -12.40 -12.33
CA ALA A 281 14.31 -12.69 -13.75
C ALA A 281 15.74 -12.33 -14.14
N ARG A 282 16.23 -11.16 -13.75
CA ARG A 282 17.60 -10.70 -14.00
C ARG A 282 18.64 -11.61 -13.34
N LYS A 283 18.45 -11.96 -12.07
CA LYS A 283 19.34 -12.88 -11.32
C LYS A 283 19.47 -14.23 -12.01
N ARG A 284 18.38 -14.71 -12.62
CA ARG A 284 18.32 -16.00 -13.34
C ARG A 284 18.68 -15.90 -14.83
N LYS A 285 19.00 -14.70 -15.33
CA LYS A 285 19.27 -14.43 -16.75
C LYS A 285 18.09 -14.83 -17.65
N PHE A 286 16.88 -14.57 -17.17
CA PHE A 286 15.63 -14.81 -17.90
C PHE A 286 15.23 -13.63 -18.77
N LEU A 287 15.78 -12.44 -18.53
CA LEU A 287 15.57 -11.28 -19.39
C LEU A 287 16.40 -11.40 -20.68
N ASN A 288 15.85 -10.89 -21.79
CA ASN A 288 16.57 -10.69 -23.04
C ASN A 288 17.69 -9.65 -22.88
N ASP A 289 17.42 -8.60 -22.10
CA ASP A 289 18.36 -7.57 -21.70
C ASP A 289 18.52 -7.57 -20.17
N THR A 290 19.72 -7.90 -19.69
CA THR A 290 20.04 -7.92 -18.25
C THR A 290 20.71 -6.63 -17.77
N SER A 291 20.81 -5.60 -18.62
CA SER A 291 21.41 -4.32 -18.25
C SER A 291 20.60 -3.62 -17.15
N GLN A 292 21.27 -2.78 -16.36
CA GLN A 292 20.58 -1.87 -15.46
C GLN A 292 19.90 -0.80 -16.32
N ARG A 293 18.59 -0.61 -16.11
CA ARG A 293 17.78 0.41 -16.78
C ARG A 293 16.55 0.72 -15.94
N PHE A 294 15.93 1.86 -16.20
CA PHE A 294 14.61 2.18 -15.68
C PHE A 294 13.57 1.31 -16.39
N ILE A 295 12.68 0.71 -15.61
CA ILE A 295 11.48 0.04 -16.12
C ILE A 295 10.26 0.90 -15.82
N ASP A 296 9.36 1.02 -16.79
CA ASP A 296 8.08 1.67 -16.60
C ASP A 296 7.02 0.56 -16.43
N PRO A 297 6.45 0.37 -15.22
CA PRO A 297 5.47 -0.68 -14.98
C PRO A 297 4.25 -0.60 -15.90
N ASP A 298 3.88 0.59 -16.36
CA ASP A 298 2.72 0.79 -17.23
C ASP A 298 2.99 0.32 -18.67
N ASP A 299 4.26 0.37 -19.10
CA ASP A 299 4.71 0.06 -20.46
C ASP A 299 5.54 -1.25 -20.53
N PHE A 300 5.66 -2.02 -19.44
CA PHE A 300 6.52 -3.21 -19.36
C PHE A 300 5.83 -4.49 -19.87
N ASP A 301 6.22 -4.98 -21.06
CA ASP A 301 5.73 -6.25 -21.61
C ASP A 301 6.65 -7.44 -21.28
N TRP A 302 6.23 -8.27 -20.32
CA TRP A 302 6.95 -9.48 -19.93
C TRP A 302 7.20 -10.46 -21.08
N ASP A 303 6.31 -10.56 -22.07
CA ASP A 303 6.48 -11.48 -23.20
C ASP A 303 7.58 -11.00 -24.17
N GLU A 304 7.81 -9.70 -24.27
CA GLU A 304 8.91 -9.13 -25.07
C GLU A 304 10.23 -9.12 -24.30
N GLU A 305 10.16 -8.96 -22.98
CA GLU A 305 11.33 -8.78 -22.13
C GLU A 305 12.01 -10.09 -21.69
N LEU A 306 11.27 -11.19 -21.68
CA LEU A 306 11.77 -12.51 -21.29
C LEU A 306 12.29 -13.32 -22.49
N ASN A 307 13.36 -14.10 -22.26
CA ASN A 307 13.77 -15.17 -23.17
C ASN A 307 12.89 -16.43 -23.00
N ASP A 308 13.08 -17.47 -23.81
CA ASP A 308 12.23 -18.67 -23.80
C ASP A 308 12.14 -19.33 -22.40
N GLN A 309 13.25 -19.41 -21.66
CA GLN A 309 13.24 -19.96 -20.30
C GLN A 309 12.51 -19.04 -19.33
N GLY A 310 12.69 -17.72 -19.48
CA GLY A 310 11.96 -16.71 -18.72
C GLY A 310 10.45 -16.81 -18.92
N LYS A 311 10.00 -16.95 -20.17
CA LYS A 311 8.57 -17.12 -20.51
C LYS A 311 7.97 -18.36 -19.87
N MET A 312 8.71 -19.47 -19.90
CA MET A 312 8.30 -20.71 -19.23
C MET A 312 8.21 -20.53 -17.71
N TRP A 313 9.20 -19.86 -17.11
CA TRP A 313 9.20 -19.56 -15.68
C TRP A 313 8.02 -18.66 -15.30
N TYR A 314 7.83 -17.56 -16.01
CA TYR A 314 6.77 -16.57 -15.74
C TYR A 314 5.38 -17.19 -15.90
N SER A 315 5.17 -18.01 -16.94
CA SER A 315 3.92 -18.74 -17.14
C SER A 315 3.60 -19.73 -16.01
N ALA A 316 4.62 -20.24 -15.32
CA ALA A 316 4.44 -21.18 -14.21
C ALA A 316 4.10 -20.50 -12.87
N LEU A 317 4.26 -19.17 -12.76
CA LEU A 317 4.09 -18.44 -11.50
C LEU A 317 2.63 -18.33 -11.02
N SER A 318 1.65 -18.96 -11.69
CA SER A 318 0.21 -18.91 -11.34
C SER A 318 -0.31 -17.50 -11.03
N ILE A 319 0.36 -16.49 -11.59
CA ILE A 319 -0.05 -15.11 -11.49
C ILE A 319 -1.36 -15.04 -12.28
N GLY A 320 -2.44 -14.64 -11.61
CA GLY A 320 -3.79 -14.76 -12.13
C GLY A 320 -3.94 -14.12 -13.52
N PRO A 321 -4.92 -14.54 -14.34
CA PRO A 321 -5.11 -14.05 -15.70
C PRO A 321 -5.31 -12.54 -15.82
N PHE A 322 -5.58 -11.85 -14.71
CA PHE A 322 -5.70 -10.38 -14.66
C PHE A 322 -4.38 -9.64 -14.89
N ASP A 323 -3.21 -10.25 -14.67
CA ASP A 323 -1.92 -9.61 -14.96
C ASP A 323 -1.56 -9.67 -16.45
N ARG A 324 -2.22 -10.54 -17.22
CA ARG A 324 -2.04 -10.58 -18.69
C ARG A 324 -2.85 -9.51 -19.43
N CYS A 325 -3.76 -8.80 -18.75
CA CYS A 325 -4.68 -7.87 -19.40
C CYS A 325 -4.13 -6.45 -19.56
N LEU A 326 -3.06 -6.08 -18.84
CA LEU A 326 -2.37 -4.81 -19.05
C LEU A 326 -1.46 -4.85 -20.30
N CYS A 327 -0.86 -5.99 -20.64
CA CYS A 327 -0.04 -6.16 -21.86
C CYS A 327 -0.83 -6.32 -23.18
N ARG A 328 -2.15 -6.08 -23.23
CA ARG A 328 -2.98 -6.30 -24.46
C ARG A 328 -3.85 -5.14 -24.89
N ARG A 329 -3.57 -3.91 -24.46
CA ARG A 329 -4.24 -2.73 -24.98
C ARG A 329 -3.27 -1.73 -25.59
N LEU A 330 -2.72 -2.09 -26.75
CA LEU A 330 -2.47 -1.20 -27.89
C LEU A 330 -2.87 -1.90 -29.18
#